data_AF-A0A520XD06-F1
#
_entry.id   AF-A0A520XD06-F1
#
_cell.length_a   1.000
_cell.length_b   1.000
_cell.length_c   1.000
_cell.angle_alpha   90.00
_cell.angle_beta   90.00
_cell.angle_gamma   90.00
#
_symmetry.space_group_name_H-M   'P 1'
#
loop_
_entity.id
_entity.type
_entity.pdbx_description
1 polymer ?
#
loop_
_entity_poly.entity_id
_entity_poly.type
_entity_poly.pdbx_seq_one_letter_code
_entity_poly.pdbx_strand_id
1 'polypeptide(L)'
;MSIKNESKISFLAKEISEFIKRGSSTAEKLSATLREIKSQTGIKSLKDLEQPHIVNMITALKNNVSSGNMSLSNANSYISSINNIVKYIDRDDLHVIKASDFGLSRNISEKDGINKENSRESAAAFKTWLDQKYAQTNDLRYASLKHAVNIQSVNLRLRESLQIKLLNKDLSGNT
;
A
#
# COMPACT_ATOMS: atom_id res chain seq x y z
N MET A 1 -3.62 3.26 24.26
CA MET A 1 -2.75 3.45 23.07
C MET A 1 -1.37 2.79 23.25
N SER A 2 -1.31 1.46 23.43
CA SER A 2 -0.02 0.74 23.56
C SER A 2 0.47 0.22 22.22
N ILE A 3 1.78 0.29 21.98
CA ILE A 3 2.47 -0.27 20.80
C ILE A 3 3.57 -1.28 21.18
N LYS A 4 3.46 -1.89 22.37
CA LYS A 4 4.50 -2.76 22.93
C LYS A 4 4.82 -4.01 22.09
N ASN A 5 3.82 -4.58 21.42
CA ASN A 5 3.95 -5.81 20.63
C ASN A 5 3.04 -5.76 19.39
N GLU A 6 3.24 -6.72 18.50
CA GLU A 6 2.60 -6.75 17.19
C GLU A 6 1.06 -6.75 17.26
N SER A 7 0.49 -7.55 18.18
CA SER A 7 -0.95 -7.60 18.37
C SER A 7 -1.53 -6.25 18.82
N LYS A 8 -0.82 -5.54 19.72
CA LYS A 8 -1.24 -4.21 20.19
C LYS A 8 -1.11 -3.15 19.09
N ILE A 9 -0.06 -3.24 18.27
CA ILE A 9 0.11 -2.37 17.11
C ILE A 9 -1.04 -2.57 16.12
N SER A 10 -1.31 -3.82 15.74
CA SER A 10 -2.37 -4.14 14.77
C SER A 10 -3.76 -3.73 15.28
N PHE A 11 -4.04 -3.95 16.56
CA PHE A 11 -5.28 -3.50 17.19
C PHE A 11 -5.42 -1.97 17.15
N LEU A 12 -4.39 -1.25 17.59
CA LEU A 12 -4.41 0.21 17.62
C LEU A 12 -4.51 0.82 16.22
N ALA A 13 -3.82 0.24 15.23
CA ALA A 13 -3.92 0.68 13.85
C ALA A 13 -5.35 0.53 13.28
N LYS A 14 -6.04 -0.55 13.63
CA LYS A 14 -7.45 -0.76 13.27
C LYS A 14 -8.36 0.28 13.93
N GLU A 15 -8.17 0.52 15.23
CA GLU A 15 -8.91 1.53 16.00
C GLU A 15 -8.74 2.94 15.41
N ILE A 16 -7.51 3.34 15.09
CA ILE A 16 -7.22 4.62 14.41
C ILE A 16 -7.89 4.67 13.03
N SER A 17 -7.80 3.58 12.26
CA SER A 17 -8.40 3.50 10.91
C SER A 17 -9.92 3.65 10.95
N GLU A 18 -10.57 3.03 11.93
CA GLU A 18 -12.02 3.15 12.16
C GLU A 18 -12.40 4.57 12.57
N PHE A 19 -11.63 5.21 13.46
CA PHE A 19 -11.81 6.60 13.85
C PHE A 19 -11.79 7.55 12.65
N ILE A 20 -10.84 7.36 11.71
CA ILE A 20 -10.78 8.16 10.47
C ILE A 20 -11.69 7.63 9.34
N LYS A 21 -12.56 6.66 9.62
CA LYS A 21 -13.50 6.03 8.66
C LYS A 21 -12.82 5.48 7.40
N ARG A 22 -11.69 4.78 7.58
CA ARG A 22 -10.92 4.14 6.50
C ARG A 22 -10.84 2.63 6.68
N GLY A 23 -10.68 1.94 5.55
CA GLY A 23 -10.64 0.47 5.48
C GLY A 23 -9.27 -0.14 5.81
N SER A 24 -9.17 -1.46 5.62
CA SER A 24 -8.03 -2.29 6.03
C SER A 24 -6.67 -1.87 5.45
N SER A 25 -6.61 -1.38 4.22
CA SER A 25 -5.35 -0.90 3.64
C SER A 25 -4.77 0.30 4.41
N THR A 26 -5.61 1.16 4.98
CA THR A 26 -5.15 2.26 5.83
C THR A 26 -4.67 1.74 7.18
N ALA A 27 -5.38 0.76 7.77
CA ALA A 27 -4.92 0.08 8.98
C ALA A 27 -3.55 -0.57 8.79
N GLU A 28 -3.27 -1.21 7.65
CA GLU A 28 -1.94 -1.80 7.36
C GLU A 28 -0.84 -0.74 7.33
N LYS A 29 -1.09 0.42 6.71
CA LYS A 29 -0.13 1.55 6.66
C LYS A 29 0.09 2.16 8.04
N LEU A 30 -0.97 2.28 8.83
CA LEU A 30 -0.89 2.72 10.23
C LEU A 30 -0.07 1.73 11.07
N SER A 31 -0.30 0.43 10.93
CA SER A 31 0.50 -0.60 11.62
C SER A 31 1.98 -0.48 11.27
N ALA A 32 2.32 -0.35 9.99
CA ALA A 32 3.71 -0.15 9.55
C ALA A 32 4.33 1.11 10.16
N THR A 33 3.57 2.21 10.22
CA THR A 33 4.01 3.47 10.82
C THR A 33 4.21 3.35 12.33
N LEU A 34 3.30 2.67 13.04
CA LEU A 34 3.43 2.42 14.49
C LEU A 34 4.62 1.52 14.83
N ARG A 35 4.92 0.52 13.98
CA ARG A 35 6.17 -0.27 14.11
C ARG A 35 7.40 0.61 13.93
N GLU A 36 7.37 1.51 12.95
CA GLU A 36 8.47 2.44 12.70
C GLU A 36 8.68 3.38 13.88
N ILE A 37 7.60 3.99 14.42
CA ILE A 37 7.65 4.81 15.64
C ILE A 37 8.33 4.04 16.76
N LYS A 38 7.84 2.82 17.05
CA LYS A 38 8.42 1.98 18.10
C LYS A 38 9.89 1.68 17.85
N SER A 39 10.26 1.34 16.61
CA SER A 39 11.63 0.94 16.27
C SER A 39 12.63 2.09 16.37
N GLN A 40 12.25 3.30 15.93
CA GLN A 40 13.15 4.45 15.92
C GLN A 40 13.23 5.16 17.27
N THR A 41 12.14 5.18 18.05
CA THR A 41 12.06 5.95 19.30
C THR A 41 12.19 5.08 20.55
N GLY A 42 11.95 3.77 20.43
CA GLY A 42 11.90 2.85 21.56
C GLY A 42 10.62 2.93 22.41
N ILE A 43 9.70 3.86 22.13
CA ILE A 43 8.50 4.05 22.94
C ILE A 43 7.54 2.85 22.83
N LYS A 44 6.88 2.52 23.94
CA LYS A 44 5.93 1.39 24.03
C LYS A 44 4.47 1.84 24.09
N SER A 45 4.24 3.14 24.17
CA SER A 45 2.93 3.78 24.27
C SER A 45 2.95 5.09 23.49
N LEU A 46 1.87 5.38 22.77
CA LEU A 46 1.73 6.68 22.10
C LEU A 46 1.51 7.84 23.08
N LYS A 47 1.24 7.54 24.35
CA LYS A 47 1.25 8.56 25.42
C LYS A 47 2.64 9.17 25.63
N ASP A 48 3.68 8.44 25.27
CA ASP A 48 5.08 8.88 25.43
C ASP A 48 5.61 9.47 24.11
N LEU A 49 4.75 9.62 23.10
CA LEU A 49 5.11 10.30 21.86
C LEU A 49 5.24 11.80 22.14
N GLU A 50 6.26 12.41 21.55
CA GLU A 50 6.58 13.82 21.71
C GLU A 50 6.90 14.40 20.33
N GLN A 51 6.74 15.73 20.17
CA GLN A 51 6.99 16.39 18.88
C GLN A 51 8.40 16.13 18.31
N PRO A 52 9.49 16.10 19.11
CA PRO A 52 10.84 15.79 18.60
C PRO A 52 10.93 14.40 17.95
N HIS A 53 10.22 13.40 18.49
CA HIS A 53 10.15 12.07 17.88
C HIS A 53 9.61 12.14 16.45
N ILE A 54 8.54 12.90 16.25
CA ILE A 54 7.90 13.07 14.95
C ILE A 54 8.84 13.78 13.97
N VAL A 55 9.48 14.86 14.39
CA VAL A 55 10.43 15.62 13.56
C VAL A 55 11.62 14.77 13.14
N ASN A 56 12.17 13.98 14.06
CA ASN A 56 13.27 13.06 13.79
C ASN A 56 12.89 12.00 12.76
N MET A 57 11.70 11.41 12.89
CA MET A 57 11.20 10.44 11.93
C MET A 57 11.05 11.03 10.52
N ILE A 58 10.50 12.24 10.39
CA ILE A 58 10.34 12.88 9.08
C ILE A 58 11.69 13.23 8.46
N THR A 59 12.65 13.65 9.29
CA THR A 59 14.03 13.88 8.84
C THR A 59 14.67 12.58 8.32
N ALA A 60 14.45 11.46 9.01
CA ALA A 60 14.92 10.15 8.54
C ALA A 60 14.25 9.74 7.22
N LEU A 61 12.93 9.98 7.07
CA LEU A 61 12.23 9.75 5.80
C LEU A 61 12.81 10.59 4.67
N LYS A 62 13.14 11.86 4.94
CA LYS A 62 13.79 12.75 3.97
C LYS A 62 15.12 12.18 3.51
N ASN A 63 15.97 11.78 4.45
CA ASN A 63 17.28 11.21 4.13
C ASN A 63 17.15 9.93 3.28
N ASN A 64 16.18 9.06 3.60
CA ASN A 64 15.92 7.84 2.83
C ASN A 64 15.40 8.12 1.41
N VAL A 65 14.66 9.21 1.22
CA VAL A 65 14.25 9.65 -0.12
C VAL A 65 15.44 10.20 -0.89
N SER A 66 16.25 11.06 -0.26
CA SER A 66 17.44 11.65 -0.89
C SER A 66 18.50 10.62 -1.25
N SER A 67 18.63 9.52 -0.48
CA SER A 67 19.55 8.42 -0.78
C SER A 67 19.01 7.42 -1.80
N GLY A 68 17.76 7.57 -2.27
CA GLY A 68 17.13 6.63 -3.20
C GLY A 68 16.62 5.33 -2.57
N ASN A 69 16.74 5.16 -1.25
CA ASN A 69 16.28 3.97 -0.53
C ASN A 69 14.76 3.92 -0.38
N MET A 70 14.07 5.06 -0.55
CA MET A 70 12.62 5.18 -0.43
C MET A 70 12.06 6.08 -1.52
N SER A 71 10.90 5.71 -2.07
CA SER A 71 10.17 6.60 -2.98
C SER A 71 9.48 7.73 -2.21
N LEU A 72 9.35 8.89 -2.85
CA LEU A 72 8.61 10.04 -2.31
C LEU A 72 7.15 9.70 -1.97
N SER A 73 6.52 8.78 -2.73
CA SER A 73 5.16 8.32 -2.48
C SER A 73 5.06 7.50 -1.18
N ASN A 74 6.08 6.70 -0.87
CA ASN A 74 6.13 5.94 0.38
C ASN A 74 6.35 6.87 1.57
N ALA A 75 7.28 7.82 1.48
CA ALA A 75 7.51 8.83 2.53
C ALA A 75 6.23 9.63 2.83
N ASN A 76 5.51 10.07 1.80
CA ASN A 76 4.23 10.75 1.98
C ASN A 76 3.15 9.87 2.64
N SER A 77 3.16 8.55 2.40
CA SER A 77 2.24 7.62 3.07
C SER A 77 2.54 7.51 4.57
N TYR A 78 3.82 7.52 4.96
CA TYR A 78 4.22 7.57 6.38
C TYR A 78 3.80 8.89 7.02
N ILE A 79 4.08 10.04 6.40
CA ILE A 79 3.70 11.36 6.93
C ILE A 79 2.18 11.45 7.12
N SER A 80 1.40 11.01 6.13
CA SER A 80 -0.06 10.99 6.26
C SER A 80 -0.52 10.09 7.42
N SER A 81 0.14 8.96 7.64
CA SER A 81 -0.19 8.03 8.73
C SER A 81 0.18 8.60 10.09
N ILE A 82 1.34 9.25 10.20
CA ILE A 82 1.77 10.02 11.38
C ILE A 82 0.74 11.09 11.73
N ASN A 83 0.30 11.88 10.75
CA ASN A 83 -0.70 12.92 10.98
C ASN A 83 -2.04 12.35 11.44
N ASN A 84 -2.45 11.18 10.94
CA ASN A 84 -3.65 10.50 11.43
C ASN A 84 -3.47 10.00 12.87
N ILE A 85 -2.28 9.52 13.22
CA ILE A 85 -1.94 9.12 14.60
C ILE A 85 -1.99 10.34 15.53
N VAL A 86 -1.39 11.47 15.15
CA VAL A 86 -1.43 12.72 15.93
C VAL A 86 -2.86 13.18 16.17
N LYS A 87 -3.68 13.21 15.11
CA LYS A 87 -5.11 13.55 15.21
C LYS A 87 -5.90 12.60 16.11
N TYR A 88 -5.53 11.33 16.13
CA TYR A 88 -6.17 10.33 16.99
C TYR A 88 -5.79 10.48 18.47
N ILE A 89 -4.53 10.83 18.74
CA ILE A 89 -4.04 11.07 20.10
C ILE A 89 -4.69 12.33 20.69
N ASP A 90 -4.98 13.32 19.84
CA ASP A 90 -5.69 14.57 20.18
C ASP A 90 -5.04 15.31 21.36
N ARG A 91 -3.73 15.55 21.23
CA ARG A 91 -2.90 16.23 22.22
C ARG A 91 -2.45 17.59 21.69
N ASP A 92 -2.62 18.64 22.49
CA ASP A 92 -2.29 20.02 22.10
C ASP A 92 -0.79 20.24 21.82
N ASP A 93 0.09 19.44 22.43
CA ASP A 93 1.54 19.54 22.24
C ASP A 93 2.06 18.83 20.98
N LEU A 94 1.21 18.07 20.29
CA LEU A 94 1.55 17.37 19.06
C LEU A 94 0.92 18.07 17.86
N HIS A 95 1.75 18.40 16.87
CA HIS A 95 1.31 19.12 15.69
C HIS A 95 1.45 18.27 14.42
N VAL A 96 0.43 18.36 13.58
CA VAL A 96 0.47 17.76 12.24
C VAL A 96 1.53 18.45 11.40
N ILE A 97 2.25 17.66 10.59
CA ILE A 97 3.35 18.17 9.77
C ILE A 97 2.97 18.11 8.30
N LYS A 98 3.27 19.19 7.57
CA LYS A 98 3.10 19.21 6.11
C LYS A 98 4.36 18.66 5.46
N ALA A 99 4.19 17.75 4.50
CA ALA A 99 5.31 17.18 3.76
C ALA A 99 6.12 18.24 2.98
N SER A 100 5.47 19.32 2.55
CA SER A 100 6.10 20.47 1.88
C SER A 100 7.21 21.11 2.70
N ASP A 101 7.01 21.21 4.01
CA ASP A 101 7.92 21.94 4.92
C ASP A 101 9.29 21.23 5.01
N PHE A 102 9.32 19.96 4.63
CA PHE A 102 10.52 19.11 4.62
C PHE A 102 11.05 18.85 3.20
N GLY A 103 10.47 19.48 2.17
CA GLY A 103 10.81 19.22 0.77
C GLY A 103 10.36 17.85 0.28
N LEU A 104 9.38 17.24 0.97
CA LEU A 104 8.79 15.94 0.63
C LEU A 104 7.47 16.07 -0.14
N SER A 105 7.13 17.28 -0.60
CA SER A 105 6.03 17.48 -1.53
C SER A 105 6.29 16.70 -2.81
N ARG A 106 5.29 15.95 -3.25
CA ARG A 106 5.27 15.39 -4.59
C ARG A 106 5.28 16.57 -5.56
N ASN A 107 6.42 16.85 -6.19
CA ASN A 107 6.38 17.63 -7.42
C ASN A 107 5.54 16.78 -8.36
N ILE A 108 4.39 17.31 -8.78
CA ILE A 108 3.58 16.74 -9.86
C ILE A 108 4.47 16.86 -11.09
N SER A 109 5.38 15.90 -11.24
CA SER A 109 6.32 15.86 -12.34
C SER A 109 5.54 15.48 -13.59
N GLU A 110 6.03 15.88 -14.75
CA GLU A 110 5.51 15.51 -16.07
C GLU A 110 5.23 14.00 -16.23
N LYS A 111 5.86 13.15 -15.40
CA LYS A 111 5.65 11.68 -15.35
C LYS A 111 4.27 11.23 -14.86
N ASP A 112 3.49 12.10 -14.23
CA ASP A 112 2.09 11.81 -13.89
C ASP A 112 1.16 12.00 -15.09
N GLY A 113 1.57 12.76 -16.11
CA GLY A 113 0.88 12.90 -17.40
C GLY A 113 1.30 11.88 -18.47
N ILE A 114 2.29 11.03 -18.17
CA ILE A 114 2.68 9.94 -19.07
C ILE A 114 1.60 8.87 -19.01
N ASN A 115 0.95 8.61 -20.15
CA ASN A 115 0.06 7.47 -20.27
C ASN A 115 0.86 6.17 -20.03
N LYS A 116 0.55 5.46 -18.94
CA LYS A 116 1.14 4.18 -18.56
C LYS A 116 0.27 2.99 -18.94
N GLU A 117 -0.80 3.24 -19.69
CA GLU A 117 -1.66 2.19 -20.22
C GLU A 117 -0.89 1.34 -21.22
N ASN A 118 -1.15 0.03 -21.18
CA ASN A 118 -0.68 -0.85 -22.23
C ASN A 118 -1.41 -0.54 -23.52
N SER A 119 -0.69 -0.46 -24.64
CA SER A 119 -1.35 -0.37 -25.95
C SER A 119 -2.14 -1.66 -26.22
N ARG A 120 -3.11 -1.56 -27.15
CA ARG A 120 -3.90 -2.73 -27.57
C ARG A 120 -3.00 -3.82 -28.15
N GLU A 121 -1.98 -3.42 -28.88
CA GLU A 121 -0.98 -4.30 -29.50
C GLU A 121 -0.14 -5.01 -28.43
N SER A 122 0.36 -4.28 -27.42
CA SER A 122 1.10 -4.89 -26.30
C SER A 122 0.24 -5.86 -25.49
N ALA A 123 -1.03 -5.52 -25.25
CA ALA A 123 -1.96 -6.40 -24.55
C ALA A 123 -2.27 -7.68 -25.37
N ALA A 124 -2.45 -7.56 -26.68
CA ALA A 124 -2.67 -8.71 -27.57
C ALA A 124 -1.42 -9.60 -27.65
N ALA A 125 -0.23 -9.00 -27.83
CA ALA A 125 1.05 -9.72 -27.86
C ALA A 125 1.29 -10.50 -26.58
N PHE A 126 0.96 -9.92 -25.41
CA PHE A 126 1.08 -10.60 -24.13
C PHE A 126 0.15 -11.84 -24.03
N LYS A 127 -1.11 -11.73 -24.49
CA LYS A 127 -2.03 -12.87 -24.52
C LYS A 127 -1.54 -14.00 -25.44
N THR A 128 -1.05 -13.65 -26.63
CA THR A 128 -0.46 -14.61 -27.57
C THR A 128 0.78 -15.28 -26.97
N TRP A 129 1.62 -14.53 -26.27
CA TRP A 129 2.78 -15.08 -25.57
C TRP A 129 2.39 -16.10 -24.49
N LEU A 130 1.31 -15.84 -23.73
CA LEU A 130 0.80 -16.80 -22.74
C LEU A 130 0.32 -18.10 -23.39
N ASP A 131 -0.35 -18.03 -24.54
CA ASP A 131 -0.78 -19.22 -25.29
C ASP A 131 0.42 -20.04 -25.80
N GLN A 132 1.41 -19.37 -26.36
CA GLN A 132 2.63 -20.02 -26.85
C GLN A 132 3.39 -20.69 -25.69
N LYS A 133 3.48 -20.04 -24.52
CA LYS A 133 4.12 -20.63 -23.34
C LYS A 133 3.36 -21.83 -22.82
N TYR A 134 2.03 -21.77 -22.80
CA TYR A 134 1.22 -22.93 -22.43
C TYR A 134 1.45 -24.09 -23.41
N ALA A 135 1.41 -23.86 -24.72
CA ALA A 135 1.64 -24.89 -25.73
C ALA A 135 3.04 -25.52 -25.64
N GLN A 136 4.07 -24.74 -25.30
CA GLN A 136 5.45 -25.24 -25.17
C GLN A 136 5.71 -26.00 -23.86
N THR A 137 5.11 -25.57 -22.76
CA THR A 137 5.44 -26.06 -21.41
C THR A 137 4.38 -26.96 -20.80
N ASN A 138 3.17 -26.96 -21.37
CA ASN A 138 1.96 -27.55 -20.82
C ASN A 138 1.65 -27.10 -19.37
N ASP A 139 2.16 -25.93 -18.96
CA ASP A 139 2.01 -25.41 -17.61
C ASP A 139 0.70 -24.62 -17.48
N LEU A 140 -0.25 -25.20 -16.75
CA LEU A 140 -1.59 -24.65 -16.49
C LEU A 140 -1.57 -23.25 -15.86
N ARG A 141 -0.45 -22.82 -15.25
CA ARG A 141 -0.31 -21.45 -14.71
C ARG A 141 -0.41 -20.40 -15.82
N TYR A 142 0.09 -20.67 -17.04
CA TYR A 142 -0.02 -19.74 -18.16
C TYR A 142 -1.46 -19.65 -18.69
N ALA A 143 -2.15 -20.78 -18.82
CA ALA A 143 -3.57 -20.82 -19.19
C ALA A 143 -4.42 -20.04 -18.16
N SER A 144 -4.18 -20.29 -16.86
CA SER A 144 -4.86 -19.60 -15.77
C SER A 144 -4.61 -18.08 -15.77
N LEU A 145 -3.37 -17.65 -16.02
CA LEU A 145 -3.02 -16.24 -16.10
C LEU A 145 -3.70 -15.56 -17.30
N LYS A 146 -3.79 -16.22 -18.46
CA LYS A 146 -4.52 -15.70 -19.61
C LYS A 146 -6.01 -15.48 -19.28
N HIS A 147 -6.64 -16.42 -18.60
CA HIS A 147 -8.02 -16.25 -18.14
C HIS A 147 -8.17 -15.05 -17.21
N ALA A 148 -7.26 -14.87 -16.24
CA ALA A 148 -7.27 -13.73 -15.34
C ALA A 148 -7.14 -12.38 -16.08
N VAL A 149 -6.23 -12.29 -17.07
CA VAL A 149 -6.06 -11.10 -17.91
C VAL A 149 -7.32 -10.81 -18.73
N ASN A 150 -8.00 -11.84 -19.24
CA ASN A 150 -9.26 -11.66 -19.96
C ASN A 150 -10.38 -11.15 -19.05
N ILE A 151 -10.49 -11.69 -17.83
CA ILE A 151 -11.49 -11.21 -16.85
C ILE A 151 -11.22 -9.75 -16.47
N GLN A 152 -9.97 -9.33 -16.33
CA GLN A 152 -9.63 -7.95 -16.01
C GLN A 152 -9.90 -6.95 -17.14
N SER A 153 -10.11 -7.43 -18.38
CA SER A 153 -10.41 -6.54 -19.53
C SER A 153 -11.75 -5.80 -19.40
N VAL A 154 -12.62 -6.22 -18.47
CA VAL A 154 -13.84 -5.48 -18.10
C VAL A 154 -13.62 -4.43 -17.00
N ASN A 155 -12.38 -3.95 -16.83
CA ASN A 155 -11.97 -2.93 -15.86
C ASN A 155 -12.13 -3.32 -14.38
N LEU A 156 -12.13 -4.62 -14.09
CA LEU A 156 -12.08 -5.11 -12.72
C LEU A 156 -10.65 -5.04 -12.19
N ARG A 157 -10.48 -4.58 -10.95
CA ARG A 157 -9.21 -4.71 -10.24
C ARG A 157 -8.90 -6.18 -10.04
N LEU A 158 -7.61 -6.54 -9.95
CA LEU A 158 -7.19 -7.93 -9.70
C LEU A 158 -7.95 -8.56 -8.52
N ARG A 159 -8.07 -7.85 -7.39
CA ARG A 159 -8.80 -8.36 -6.23
C ARG A 159 -10.28 -8.63 -6.50
N GLU A 160 -10.93 -7.83 -7.34
CA GLU A 160 -12.33 -8.00 -7.72
C GLU A 160 -12.46 -9.20 -8.67
N SER A 161 -11.57 -9.30 -9.65
CA SER A 161 -11.56 -10.40 -10.62
C SER A 161 -11.36 -11.77 -9.97
N LEU A 162 -10.55 -11.86 -8.92
CA LEU A 162 -10.29 -13.11 -8.18
C LEU A 162 -11.49 -13.59 -7.33
N GLN A 163 -12.44 -12.70 -7.02
CA GLN A 163 -13.60 -13.03 -6.21
C GLN A 163 -14.81 -13.48 -7.04
N ILE A 164 -14.70 -13.44 -8.38
CA ILE A 164 -15.75 -13.91 -9.27
C ILE A 164 -15.91 -15.41 -9.11
N LYS A 165 -17.10 -15.82 -8.65
CA LYS A 165 -17.49 -17.22 -8.61
C LYS A 165 -18.11 -17.58 -9.96
N LEU A 166 -17.62 -18.66 -10.58
CA LEU A 166 -18.28 -19.25 -11.74
C LEU A 166 -19.65 -19.78 -11.29
N LEU A 167 -20.71 -19.33 -11.97
CA LEU A 167 -22.09 -19.66 -11.65
C LEU A 167 -22.34 -21.18 -11.77
N ASN A 168 -21.66 -21.83 -12.73
CA ASN A 168 -21.67 -23.27 -12.92
C ASN A 168 -20.22 -23.75 -13.09
N LYS A 169 -19.75 -24.66 -12.23
CA LYS A 169 -18.54 -25.44 -12.49
C LYS A 169 -18.97 -26.61 -13.35
N ASP A 170 -18.74 -26.54 -14.66
CA ASP A 170 -18.88 -27.72 -15.50
C ASP A 170 -17.77 -28.71 -15.12
N LEU A 171 -18.16 -29.83 -14.51
CA LEU A 171 -17.27 -30.90 -14.03
C LEU A 171 -17.17 -32.06 -15.03
N SER A 172 -17.74 -31.90 -16.23
CA SER A 172 -17.81 -32.95 -17.26
C SER A 172 -16.46 -33.40 -17.85
N GLY A 173 -15.34 -32.79 -17.44
CA GLY A 173 -13.99 -33.18 -17.85
C GLY A 173 -13.26 -34.18 -16.94
N ASN A 174 -13.90 -34.69 -15.88
CA ASN A 174 -13.30 -35.68 -14.95
C ASN A 174 -13.87 -37.10 -15.17
N THR A 175 -13.91 -37.57 -16.42
CA THR A 175 -14.12 -38.99 -16.75
C THR A 175 -12.98 -39.51 -17.61
#